data_AF-A0A820VDH7-F1
#
_entry.id   AF-A0A820VDH7-F1
#
_cell.length_a   1.000
_cell.length_b   1.000
_cell.length_c   1.000
_cell.angle_alpha   90.00
_cell.angle_beta   90.00
_cell.angle_gamma   90.00
#
_symmetry.space_group_name_H-M   'P 1'
#
loop_
_entity.id
_entity.type
_entity.pdbx_description
1 polymer ?
#
loop_
_entity_poly.entity_id
_entity_poly.type
_entity_poly.pdbx_seq_one_letter_code
_entity_poly.pdbx_strand_id
1 'polypeptide(L)'
;AFANGYWLLLDELNLAQDTVLQAIESALDTCQLTINNTSSSQDPVIIHRKHNDFRLFATQNPNSGFFKGKREKLSASSLSRFRPMIFKEMPDEEWRQIVEIRLKSYFPERAKSLSEDLVHKFNVELKQLLKKKNFEEIGPYTEISIRELLKWINLLIWQKEHNEWPSDIGKQCAVLSFSAWCIYGARYRHKGRDRIKQLLKDLEWPEISIHSIKFNVNQQYGGSITFDDIHCSARVDTTVDNIEQEWVRTFQLAGLSIEFKPNIWNTVFQIHTDIHHAILTDQFISSHGIYRINRAWLWEWLVSAGRSSLLEQ
;
A
#
# COMPACT_ATOMS: atom_id res chain seq x y z
N ALA A 1 -9.05 -4.83 -25.32
CA ALA A 1 -7.85 -4.05 -25.68
C ALA A 1 -7.33 -4.41 -27.08
N PHE A 2 -6.95 -5.67 -27.31
CA PHE A 2 -6.36 -6.17 -28.57
C PHE A 2 -7.15 -5.82 -29.85
N ALA A 3 -8.46 -6.08 -29.86
CA ALA A 3 -9.34 -5.79 -31.00
C ALA A 3 -9.70 -4.31 -31.17
N ASN A 4 -9.60 -3.51 -30.09
CA ASN A 4 -10.09 -2.12 -30.05
C ASN A 4 -8.96 -1.08 -30.10
N GLY A 5 -7.71 -1.48 -30.25
CA GLY A 5 -6.59 -0.54 -30.39
C GLY A 5 -6.09 0.10 -29.10
N TYR A 6 -6.50 -0.40 -27.94
CA TYR A 6 -6.05 0.17 -26.67
C TYR A 6 -4.60 -0.17 -26.35
N TRP A 7 -3.99 0.67 -25.53
CA TRP A 7 -2.68 0.38 -24.95
C TRP A 7 -2.89 -0.51 -23.74
N LEU A 8 -2.16 -1.62 -23.67
CA LEU A 8 -2.22 -2.58 -22.58
C LEU A 8 -0.88 -2.64 -21.88
N LEU A 9 -0.86 -2.46 -20.57
CA LEU A 9 0.28 -2.72 -19.71
C LEU A 9 0.05 -4.03 -18.96
N LEU A 10 0.92 -5.01 -19.17
CA LEU A 10 0.97 -6.24 -18.39
C LEU A 10 2.01 -6.06 -17.29
N ASP A 11 1.57 -6.15 -16.04
CA ASP A 11 2.48 -6.12 -14.90
C ASP A 11 3.01 -7.53 -14.59
N GLU A 12 4.28 -7.62 -14.22
CA GLU A 12 4.97 -8.85 -13.80
C GLU A 12 4.82 -10.01 -14.80
N LEU A 13 5.07 -9.77 -16.10
CA LEU A 13 4.85 -10.74 -17.18
C LEU A 13 5.48 -12.12 -16.90
N ASN A 14 6.63 -12.13 -16.22
CA ASN A 14 7.37 -13.33 -15.89
C ASN A 14 6.81 -14.15 -14.71
N LEU A 15 5.65 -13.78 -14.18
CA LEU A 15 4.84 -14.59 -13.25
C LEU A 15 3.69 -15.32 -13.95
N ALA A 16 3.43 -15.03 -15.23
CA ALA A 16 2.41 -15.72 -15.99
C ALA A 16 2.80 -17.18 -16.23
N GLN A 17 1.80 -18.07 -16.28
CA GLN A 17 2.01 -19.47 -16.67
C GLN A 17 2.51 -19.57 -18.11
N ASP A 18 3.31 -20.59 -18.42
CA ASP A 18 3.83 -20.84 -19.77
C ASP A 18 2.74 -20.85 -20.85
N THR A 19 1.57 -21.43 -20.55
CA THR A 19 0.43 -21.47 -21.48
C THR A 19 -0.08 -20.07 -21.83
N VAL A 20 -0.09 -19.16 -20.85
CA VAL A 20 -0.48 -17.75 -21.05
C VAL A 20 0.59 -17.01 -21.84
N LEU A 21 1.86 -17.24 -21.54
CA LEU A 21 2.98 -16.64 -22.29
C LEU A 21 2.96 -17.08 -23.75
N GLN A 22 2.76 -18.38 -24.02
CA GLN A 22 2.63 -18.92 -25.37
C GLN A 22 1.45 -18.31 -26.13
N ALA A 23 0.30 -18.12 -25.47
CA ALA A 23 -0.85 -17.48 -26.08
C ALA A 23 -0.56 -16.00 -26.45
N ILE A 24 0.14 -15.27 -25.58
CA ILE A 24 0.56 -13.89 -25.86
C ILE A 24 1.56 -13.86 -27.02
N GLU A 25 2.58 -14.71 -27.00
CA GLU A 25 3.59 -14.81 -28.05
C GLU A 25 2.96 -15.16 -29.41
N SER A 26 2.08 -16.16 -29.44
CA SER A 26 1.34 -16.55 -30.64
C SER A 26 0.49 -15.40 -31.17
N ALA A 27 -0.18 -14.64 -30.29
CA ALA A 27 -0.99 -13.50 -30.69
C ALA A 27 -0.15 -12.33 -31.24
N LEU A 28 1.06 -12.14 -30.72
CA LEU A 28 2.01 -11.15 -31.23
C LEU A 28 2.57 -11.54 -32.60
N ASP A 29 2.86 -12.83 -32.81
CA ASP A 29 3.41 -13.35 -34.07
C ASP A 29 2.36 -13.36 -35.20
N THR A 30 1.14 -13.83 -34.89
CA THR A 30 0.07 -14.03 -35.89
C THR A 30 -0.83 -12.82 -36.07
N CYS A 31 -0.75 -11.83 -35.18
CA CYS A 31 -1.72 -10.74 -35.06
C CYS A 31 -3.17 -11.23 -34.84
N GLN A 32 -3.35 -12.46 -34.33
CA GLN A 32 -4.63 -13.05 -34.01
C GLN A 32 -4.62 -13.64 -32.61
N LEU A 33 -5.62 -13.31 -31.79
CA LEU A 33 -5.81 -13.88 -30.47
C LEU A 33 -6.98 -14.85 -30.52
N THR A 34 -6.69 -16.12 -30.27
CA THR A 34 -7.68 -17.20 -30.24
C THR A 34 -8.06 -17.51 -28.80
N ILE A 35 -9.35 -17.46 -28.50
CA ILE A 35 -9.90 -17.73 -27.16
C ILE A 35 -10.95 -18.84 -27.30
N ASN A 36 -10.79 -19.89 -26.51
CA ASN A 36 -11.80 -20.95 -26.42
C ASN A 36 -12.99 -20.45 -25.60
N ASN A 37 -14.18 -20.49 -26.19
CA ASN A 37 -15.42 -20.15 -25.52
C ASN A 37 -16.18 -21.43 -25.17
N THR A 38 -15.88 -22.00 -24.01
CA THR A 38 -16.52 -23.24 -23.52
C THR A 38 -18.01 -23.07 -23.19
N SER A 39 -18.52 -21.83 -23.17
CA SER A 39 -19.92 -21.52 -22.85
C SER A 39 -20.82 -21.39 -24.08
N SER A 40 -20.27 -21.42 -25.30
CA SER A 40 -21.04 -21.37 -26.55
C SER A 40 -20.89 -22.66 -27.34
N SER A 41 -22.01 -23.34 -27.60
CA SER A 41 -22.03 -24.54 -28.46
C SER A 41 -21.93 -24.22 -29.95
N GLN A 42 -22.23 -22.96 -30.34
CA GLN A 42 -22.22 -22.52 -31.74
C GLN A 42 -20.88 -21.90 -32.15
N ASP A 43 -20.26 -21.14 -31.25
CA ASP A 43 -18.96 -20.48 -31.46
C ASP A 43 -17.96 -20.91 -30.39
N PRO A 44 -17.44 -22.15 -30.47
CA PRO A 44 -16.52 -22.70 -29.46
C PRO A 44 -15.15 -22.00 -29.46
N VAL A 45 -14.83 -21.25 -30.52
CA VAL A 45 -13.57 -20.54 -30.69
C VAL A 45 -13.83 -19.13 -31.18
N ILE A 46 -13.34 -18.13 -30.44
CA ILE A 46 -13.41 -16.71 -30.81
C ILE A 46 -12.03 -16.27 -31.26
N ILE A 47 -11.95 -15.67 -32.45
CA ILE A 47 -10.71 -15.11 -33.00
C ILE A 47 -10.82 -13.59 -33.05
N HIS A 48 -9.95 -12.91 -32.32
CA HIS A 48 -9.80 -11.47 -32.40
C HIS A 48 -8.59 -11.11 -33.26
N ARG A 49 -8.74 -10.14 -34.17
CA ARG A 49 -7.61 -9.59 -34.93
C ARG A 49 -7.01 -8.39 -34.21
N LYS A 50 -5.68 -8.25 -34.29
CA LYS A 50 -4.96 -7.14 -33.70
C LYS A 50 -5.34 -5.84 -34.40
N HIS A 51 -5.75 -4.84 -33.63
CA HIS A 51 -5.95 -3.50 -34.15
C HIS A 51 -4.60 -2.82 -34.47
N ASN A 52 -4.55 -1.96 -35.49
CA ASN A 52 -3.32 -1.27 -35.90
C ASN A 52 -2.73 -0.36 -34.78
N ASP A 53 -3.61 0.27 -34.00
CA ASP A 53 -3.22 1.15 -32.89
C ASP A 53 -2.92 0.42 -31.58
N PHE A 54 -3.11 -0.90 -31.51
CA PHE A 54 -2.81 -1.66 -30.32
C PHE A 54 -1.32 -1.56 -29.95
N ARG A 55 -1.02 -1.29 -28.67
CA ARG A 55 0.33 -1.27 -28.12
C ARG A 55 0.36 -2.12 -26.85
N LEU A 56 1.39 -2.96 -26.75
CA LEU A 56 1.62 -3.81 -25.59
C LEU A 56 2.88 -3.35 -24.87
N PHE A 57 2.74 -3.04 -23.59
CA PHE A 57 3.81 -2.83 -22.65
C PHE A 57 3.79 -3.99 -21.65
N ALA A 58 4.96 -4.44 -21.25
CA ALA A 58 5.10 -5.46 -20.23
C ALA A 58 6.19 -5.03 -19.25
N THR A 59 5.93 -5.16 -17.96
CA THR A 59 6.97 -5.05 -16.95
C THR A 59 7.55 -6.44 -16.70
N GLN A 60 8.84 -6.48 -16.42
CA GLN A 60 9.50 -7.68 -15.94
C GLN A 60 10.18 -7.32 -14.63
N ASN A 61 9.92 -8.13 -13.62
CA ASN A 61 10.64 -7.97 -12.38
C ASN A 61 12.07 -8.49 -12.51
N PRO A 62 13.06 -7.80 -11.92
CA PRO A 62 14.43 -8.31 -11.89
C PRO A 62 14.49 -9.65 -11.15
N ASN A 63 15.18 -10.62 -11.74
CA ASN A 63 15.48 -11.91 -11.10
C ASN A 63 16.75 -11.79 -10.24
N SER A 64 16.75 -10.82 -9.33
CA SER A 64 17.85 -10.50 -8.41
C SER A 64 17.31 -10.22 -7.01
N GLY A 65 18.19 -10.25 -6.01
CA GLY A 65 17.79 -10.01 -4.62
C GLY A 65 16.86 -11.10 -4.06
N PHE A 66 15.85 -10.69 -3.30
CA PHE A 66 14.91 -11.58 -2.58
C PHE A 66 14.00 -12.42 -3.49
N PHE A 67 13.90 -12.04 -4.77
CA PHE A 67 13.09 -12.74 -5.76
C PHE A 67 13.90 -13.72 -6.63
N LYS A 68 15.21 -13.87 -6.35
CA LYS A 68 16.09 -14.81 -7.04
C LYS A 68 15.55 -16.24 -6.89
N GLY A 69 15.24 -16.89 -8.00
CA GLY A 69 14.73 -18.27 -8.03
C GLY A 69 13.25 -18.45 -7.70
N LYS A 70 12.53 -17.37 -7.38
CA LYS A 70 11.05 -17.37 -7.25
C LYS A 70 10.32 -16.92 -8.52
N ARG A 71 11.09 -16.49 -9.51
CA ARG A 71 10.61 -15.88 -10.75
C ARG A 71 11.33 -16.53 -11.91
N GLU A 72 10.56 -16.98 -12.90
CA GLU A 72 11.12 -17.57 -14.11
C GLU A 72 11.77 -16.48 -14.95
N LYS A 73 12.88 -16.82 -15.61
CA LYS A 73 13.47 -15.93 -16.61
C LYS A 73 12.68 -16.14 -17.89
N LEU A 74 12.14 -15.05 -18.45
CA LEU A 74 11.55 -15.11 -19.79
C LEU A 74 12.57 -15.68 -20.77
N SER A 75 12.11 -16.58 -21.64
CA SER A 75 12.97 -17.23 -22.63
C SER A 75 13.50 -16.21 -23.64
N ALA A 76 14.61 -16.53 -24.32
CA ALA A 76 15.12 -15.69 -25.40
C ALA A 76 14.10 -15.53 -26.54
N SER A 77 13.25 -16.54 -26.75
CA SER A 77 12.11 -16.49 -27.66
C SER A 77 11.11 -15.44 -27.21
N SER A 78 10.64 -15.49 -25.96
CA SER A 78 9.69 -14.53 -25.41
C SER A 78 10.19 -13.10 -25.56
N LEU A 79 11.46 -12.87 -25.21
CA LEU A 79 12.09 -11.55 -25.24
C LEU A 79 12.30 -10.99 -26.65
N SER A 80 12.43 -11.83 -27.68
CA SER A 80 12.65 -11.37 -29.06
C SER A 80 11.47 -10.59 -29.66
N ARG A 81 10.27 -10.76 -29.08
CA ARG A 81 9.02 -10.08 -29.48
C ARG A 81 8.82 -8.74 -28.79
N PHE A 82 9.64 -8.43 -27.78
CA PHE A 82 9.63 -7.17 -27.05
C PHE A 82 10.85 -6.33 -27.39
N ARG A 83 10.71 -5.01 -27.24
CA ARG A 83 11.86 -4.10 -27.21
C ARG A 83 12.22 -3.85 -25.75
N PRO A 84 13.35 -4.38 -25.25
CA PRO A 84 13.70 -4.22 -23.85
C PRO A 84 14.02 -2.74 -23.55
N MET A 85 13.38 -2.21 -22.51
CA MET A 85 13.69 -0.89 -21.95
C MET A 85 14.17 -1.08 -20.53
N ILE A 86 15.41 -0.65 -20.26
CA ILE A 86 16.01 -0.74 -18.94
C ILE A 86 15.86 0.61 -18.26
N PHE A 87 14.98 0.67 -17.26
CA PHE A 87 14.84 1.82 -16.39
C PHE A 87 15.87 1.71 -15.27
N LYS A 88 16.72 2.74 -15.13
CA LYS A 88 17.63 2.86 -14.00
C LYS A 88 16.86 3.34 -12.77
N GLU A 89 17.42 3.10 -11.57
CA GLU A 89 16.92 3.75 -10.36
C GLU A 89 16.92 5.26 -10.56
N MET A 90 15.80 5.89 -10.21
CA MET A 90 15.64 7.33 -10.31
C MET A 90 16.62 8.02 -9.35
N PRO A 91 17.44 8.98 -9.83
CA PRO A 91 18.41 9.69 -9.01
C PRO A 91 17.76 10.39 -7.81
N ASP A 92 18.48 10.50 -6.69
CA ASP A 92 17.97 11.17 -5.50
C ASP A 92 17.60 12.63 -5.76
N GLU A 93 18.28 13.29 -6.71
CA GLU A 93 17.94 14.66 -7.11
C GLU A 93 16.56 14.76 -7.79
N GLU A 94 16.15 13.76 -8.57
CA GLU A 94 14.80 13.71 -9.13
C GLU A 94 13.76 13.45 -8.04
N TRP A 95 14.07 12.63 -7.02
CA TRP A 95 13.20 12.47 -5.84
C TRP A 95 13.01 13.82 -5.16
N ARG A 96 14.11 14.55 -4.90
CA ARG A 96 14.09 15.89 -4.28
C ARG A 96 13.20 16.85 -5.05
N GLN A 97 13.34 16.91 -6.38
CA GLN A 97 12.52 17.78 -7.23
C GLN A 97 11.03 17.43 -7.16
N ILE A 98 10.68 16.14 -7.20
CA ILE A 98 9.29 15.69 -7.05
C ILE A 98 8.73 16.12 -5.69
N VAL A 99 9.48 15.95 -4.61
CA VAL A 99 9.08 16.37 -3.26
C VAL A 99 8.89 17.88 -3.19
N GLU A 100 9.85 18.65 -3.69
CA GLU A 100 9.81 20.11 -3.67
C GLU A 100 8.57 20.64 -4.40
N ILE A 101 8.30 20.13 -5.61
CA ILE A 101 7.13 20.52 -6.40
C ILE A 101 5.83 20.21 -5.65
N ARG A 102 5.72 19.04 -5.03
CA ARG A 102 4.53 18.63 -4.28
C ARG A 102 4.29 19.48 -3.02
N LEU A 103 5.37 19.85 -2.33
CA LEU A 103 5.27 20.66 -1.11
C LEU A 103 5.09 22.15 -1.38
N LYS A 104 5.46 22.66 -2.56
CA LYS A 104 5.51 24.10 -2.87
C LYS A 104 4.18 24.83 -2.65
N SER A 105 3.05 24.21 -3.01
CA SER A 105 1.72 24.82 -2.82
C SER A 105 1.30 24.94 -1.35
N TYR A 106 1.93 24.17 -0.46
CA TYR A 106 1.55 24.06 0.95
C TYR A 106 2.58 24.70 1.89
N PHE A 107 3.86 24.65 1.51
CA PHE A 107 5.01 25.13 2.25
C PHE A 107 5.92 25.97 1.34
N PRO A 108 5.46 27.11 0.80
CA PRO A 108 6.16 27.84 -0.26
C PRO A 108 7.59 28.25 0.11
N GLU A 109 7.82 28.65 1.36
CA GLU A 109 9.15 29.09 1.84
C GLU A 109 10.04 27.92 2.29
N ARG A 110 9.46 26.75 2.55
CA ARG A 110 10.16 25.61 3.17
C ARG A 110 10.23 24.36 2.30
N ALA A 111 9.53 24.31 1.18
CA ALA A 111 9.47 23.15 0.30
C ALA A 111 10.87 22.66 -0.12
N LYS A 112 11.78 23.60 -0.43
CA LYS A 112 13.17 23.27 -0.77
C LYS A 112 13.91 22.63 0.42
N SER A 113 13.87 23.27 1.61
CA SER A 113 14.52 22.73 2.81
C SER A 113 13.94 21.38 3.21
N LEU A 114 12.63 21.24 3.22
CA LEU A 114 11.95 19.97 3.55
C LEU A 114 12.31 18.89 2.52
N SER A 115 12.38 19.21 1.24
CA SER A 115 12.81 18.23 0.22
C SER A 115 14.24 17.74 0.46
N GLU A 116 15.14 18.63 0.90
CA GLU A 116 16.52 18.30 1.24
C GLU A 116 16.58 17.37 2.46
N ASP A 117 15.85 17.72 3.52
CA ASP A 117 15.81 16.97 4.77
C ASP A 117 15.21 15.57 4.56
N LEU A 118 14.09 15.49 3.83
CA LEU A 118 13.38 14.23 3.59
C LEU A 118 14.15 13.31 2.65
N VAL A 119 14.77 13.85 1.60
CA VAL A 119 15.42 13.04 0.56
C VAL A 119 16.88 12.80 0.87
N HIS A 120 17.68 13.86 0.90
CA HIS A 120 19.14 13.77 0.97
C HIS A 120 19.62 13.45 2.39
N LYS A 121 19.02 14.04 3.43
CA LYS A 121 19.44 13.70 4.81
C LYS A 121 18.89 12.36 5.27
N PHE A 122 17.61 12.08 5.03
CA PHE A 122 16.98 10.86 5.55
C PHE A 122 16.97 9.69 4.57
N ASN A 123 16.36 9.83 3.38
CA ASN A 123 16.17 8.67 2.48
C ASN A 123 17.49 8.12 1.93
N VAL A 124 18.47 8.97 1.61
CA VAL A 124 19.79 8.51 1.15
C VAL A 124 20.50 7.70 2.23
N GLU A 125 20.54 8.21 3.46
CA GLU A 125 21.16 7.52 4.60
C GLU A 125 20.44 6.22 4.95
N LEU A 126 19.11 6.20 4.85
CA LEU A 126 18.32 5.00 4.99
C LEU A 126 18.61 3.97 3.90
N LYS A 127 18.68 4.37 2.62
CA LYS A 127 19.07 3.49 1.52
C LYS A 127 20.47 2.91 1.75
N GLN A 128 21.41 3.71 2.24
CA GLN A 128 22.76 3.22 2.59
C GLN A 128 22.71 2.23 3.75
N LEU A 129 21.94 2.51 4.80
CA LEU A 129 21.75 1.63 5.95
C LEU A 129 21.22 0.25 5.52
N LEU A 130 20.22 0.22 4.64
CA LEU A 130 19.61 -1.02 4.15
C LEU A 130 20.50 -1.80 3.18
N LYS A 131 21.39 -1.12 2.46
CA LYS A 131 22.40 -1.78 1.60
C LYS A 131 23.52 -2.44 2.41
N LYS A 132 23.73 -2.06 3.68
CA LYS A 132 24.75 -2.68 4.54
C LYS A 132 24.34 -4.12 4.87
N LYS A 133 25.26 -5.08 4.68
CA LYS A 133 25.06 -6.52 4.95
C LYS A 133 24.66 -6.85 6.40
N ASN A 134 24.80 -5.89 7.32
CA ASN A 134 24.52 -6.07 8.75
C ASN A 134 23.09 -5.65 9.14
N PHE A 135 22.21 -5.35 8.19
CA PHE A 135 20.79 -5.17 8.52
C PHE A 135 20.16 -6.55 8.77
N GLU A 136 19.82 -6.86 10.01
CA GLU A 136 19.49 -8.22 10.45
C GLU A 136 18.09 -8.68 10.02
N GLU A 137 17.18 -7.75 9.73
CA GLU A 137 15.78 -8.04 9.41
C GLU A 137 15.51 -7.75 7.93
N ILE A 138 15.88 -8.68 7.04
CA ILE A 138 15.72 -8.49 5.59
C ILE A 138 14.56 -9.35 5.04
N GLY A 139 13.71 -8.72 4.23
CA GLY A 139 12.51 -9.32 3.65
C GLY A 139 11.86 -8.40 2.61
N PRO A 140 10.75 -8.79 1.96
CA PRO A 140 10.10 -7.96 0.94
C PRO A 140 9.71 -6.56 1.44
N TYR A 141 9.41 -6.44 2.74
CA TYR A 141 9.08 -5.17 3.39
C TYR A 141 10.31 -4.29 3.71
N THR A 142 11.53 -4.66 3.30
CA THR A 142 12.70 -3.78 3.45
C THR A 142 12.96 -2.94 2.23
N GLU A 143 12.36 -3.26 1.09
CA GLU A 143 12.49 -2.43 -0.11
C GLU A 143 11.82 -1.08 0.13
N ILE A 144 12.52 -0.01 -0.28
CA ILE A 144 12.01 1.36 -0.20
C ILE A 144 11.86 1.90 -1.61
N SER A 145 10.68 2.46 -1.86
CA SER A 145 10.37 3.16 -3.09
C SER A 145 10.02 4.62 -2.80
N ILE A 146 9.88 5.42 -3.85
CA ILE A 146 9.38 6.79 -3.70
C ILE A 146 7.97 6.82 -3.09
N ARG A 147 7.22 5.70 -3.13
CA ARG A 147 5.88 5.60 -2.53
C ARG A 147 5.91 5.86 -1.02
N GLU A 148 6.93 5.38 -0.32
CA GLU A 148 7.09 5.62 1.12
C GLU A 148 7.29 7.11 1.39
N LEU A 149 8.13 7.76 0.61
CA LEU A 149 8.36 9.19 0.69
C LEU A 149 7.09 9.99 0.33
N LEU A 150 6.31 9.56 -0.67
CA LEU A 150 5.03 10.19 -1.02
C LEU A 150 3.98 10.03 0.10
N LYS A 151 3.97 8.92 0.84
CA LYS A 151 3.10 8.78 2.03
C LYS A 151 3.47 9.83 3.08
N TRP A 152 4.76 10.08 3.27
CA TRP A 152 5.23 11.10 4.20
C TRP A 152 4.78 12.49 3.77
N ILE A 153 5.01 12.84 2.51
CA ILE A 153 4.61 14.14 1.95
C ILE A 153 3.11 14.36 2.06
N ASN A 154 2.31 13.34 1.73
CA ASN A 154 0.86 13.42 1.84
C ASN A 154 0.40 13.65 3.29
N LEU A 155 1.09 13.07 4.28
CA LEU A 155 0.81 13.32 5.68
C LEU A 155 1.11 14.78 6.07
N LEU A 156 2.24 15.33 5.60
CA LEU A 156 2.60 16.74 5.86
C LEU A 156 1.61 17.71 5.21
N ILE A 157 1.22 17.43 3.96
CA ILE A 157 0.20 18.20 3.24
C ILE A 157 -1.12 18.17 4.00
N TRP A 158 -1.57 16.98 4.40
CA TRP A 158 -2.81 16.82 5.15
C TRP A 158 -2.79 17.61 6.47
N GLN A 159 -1.68 17.55 7.24
CA GLN A 159 -1.52 18.34 8.47
C GLN A 159 -1.58 19.84 8.21
N LYS A 160 -0.99 20.30 7.09
CA LYS A 160 -1.01 21.72 6.72
C LYS A 160 -2.42 22.19 6.36
N GLU A 161 -3.16 21.39 5.60
CA GLU A 161 -4.54 21.69 5.19
C GLU A 161 -5.50 21.74 6.39
N HIS A 162 -5.26 20.94 7.42
CA HIS A 162 -6.10 20.85 8.62
C HIS A 162 -5.63 21.74 9.78
N ASN A 163 -4.65 22.63 9.55
CA ASN A 163 -4.05 23.49 10.58
C ASN A 163 -3.42 22.72 11.75
N GLU A 164 -3.01 21.47 11.54
CA GLU A 164 -2.33 20.62 12.52
C GLU A 164 -0.80 20.71 12.42
N TRP A 165 -0.26 21.37 11.39
CA TRP A 165 1.17 21.62 11.26
C TRP A 165 1.65 22.65 12.30
N PRO A 166 2.57 22.29 13.23
CA PRO A 166 2.98 23.19 14.30
C PRO A 166 3.71 24.45 13.79
N SER A 167 3.61 25.56 14.52
CA SER A 167 4.40 26.77 14.25
C SER A 167 5.84 26.67 14.78
N ASP A 168 6.01 26.02 15.94
CA ASP A 168 7.31 25.83 16.59
C ASP A 168 8.22 24.86 15.83
N ILE A 169 9.50 25.23 15.67
CA ILE A 169 10.48 24.46 14.90
C ILE A 169 10.78 23.11 15.58
N GLY A 170 10.88 23.07 16.91
CA GLY A 170 11.12 21.84 17.66
C GLY A 170 9.98 20.83 17.45
N LYS A 171 8.73 21.31 17.55
CA LYS A 171 7.54 20.49 17.29
C LYS A 171 7.46 20.01 15.85
N GLN A 172 7.84 20.83 14.87
CA GLN A 172 7.89 20.40 13.46
C GLN A 172 8.93 19.28 13.25
N CYS A 173 10.12 19.39 13.83
CA CYS A 173 11.13 18.34 13.77
C CYS A 173 10.63 17.04 14.42
N ALA A 174 9.89 17.14 15.52
CA ALA A 174 9.28 15.98 16.18
C ALA A 174 8.25 15.31 15.25
N VAL A 175 7.34 16.08 14.64
CA VAL A 175 6.35 15.59 13.67
C VAL A 175 7.03 14.85 12.51
N LEU A 176 8.09 15.44 11.96
CA LEU A 176 8.86 14.83 10.89
C LEU A 176 9.46 13.49 11.37
N SER A 177 10.14 13.48 12.51
CA SER A 177 10.76 12.27 13.09
C SER A 177 9.78 11.14 13.30
N PHE A 178 8.65 11.44 13.92
CA PHE A 178 7.61 10.45 14.13
C PHE A 178 7.03 9.92 12.82
N SER A 179 6.77 10.79 11.85
CA SER A 179 6.26 10.39 10.54
C SER A 179 7.25 9.45 9.82
N ALA A 180 8.55 9.75 9.88
CA ALA A 180 9.61 8.90 9.37
C ALA A 180 9.58 7.51 10.05
N TRP A 181 9.46 7.49 11.38
CA TRP A 181 9.41 6.24 12.11
C TRP A 181 8.15 5.41 11.79
N CYS A 182 6.98 6.03 11.66
CA CYS A 182 5.76 5.33 11.26
C CYS A 182 5.88 4.70 9.86
N ILE A 183 6.49 5.42 8.92
CA ILE A 183 6.56 4.97 7.52
C ILE A 183 7.66 3.94 7.32
N TYR A 184 8.82 4.14 7.94
CA TYR A 184 10.01 3.33 7.71
C TYR A 184 10.30 2.37 8.87
N GLY A 185 10.22 2.84 10.11
CA GLY A 185 10.53 2.07 11.32
C GLY A 185 9.48 1.04 11.70
N ALA A 186 8.20 1.38 11.62
CA ALA A 186 7.10 0.49 12.03
C ALA A 186 6.91 -0.73 11.12
N ARG A 187 7.61 -0.77 9.97
CA ARG A 187 7.67 -1.92 9.06
C ARG A 187 8.41 -3.12 9.67
N TYR A 188 9.29 -2.85 10.63
CA TYR A 188 10.13 -3.83 11.28
C TYR A 188 9.53 -4.29 12.61
N ARG A 189 9.72 -5.58 12.93
CA ARG A 189 9.19 -6.24 14.12
C ARG A 189 10.16 -6.18 15.29
N HIS A 190 11.46 -6.25 15.02
CA HIS A 190 12.47 -6.37 16.08
C HIS A 190 13.62 -5.38 15.84
N LYS A 191 14.86 -5.88 15.74
CA LYS A 191 16.09 -5.07 15.68
C LYS A 191 16.12 -4.07 14.52
N GLY A 192 15.39 -4.31 13.43
CA GLY A 192 15.25 -3.33 12.35
C GLY A 192 14.65 -2.01 12.82
N ARG A 193 13.67 -2.05 13.73
CA ARG A 193 13.02 -0.88 14.30
C ARG A 193 13.99 -0.03 15.12
N ASP A 194 14.80 -0.69 15.95
CA ASP A 194 15.82 -0.01 16.77
C ASP A 194 16.89 0.62 15.89
N ARG A 195 17.21 -0.02 14.76
CA ARG A 195 18.15 0.56 13.78
C ARG A 195 17.61 1.82 13.12
N ILE A 196 16.32 1.89 12.80
CA ILE A 196 15.70 3.11 12.27
C ILE A 196 15.62 4.21 13.35
N LYS A 197 15.32 3.86 14.61
CA LYS A 197 15.39 4.81 15.73
C LYS A 197 16.79 5.37 15.90
N GLN A 198 17.80 4.50 15.85
CA GLN A 198 19.20 4.93 15.93
C GLN A 198 19.58 5.81 14.74
N LEU A 199 19.13 5.48 13.52
CA LEU A 199 19.37 6.33 12.35
C LEU A 199 18.79 7.74 12.54
N LEU A 200 17.54 7.85 13.02
CA LEU A 200 16.94 9.14 13.30
C LEU A 200 17.76 9.94 14.33
N LYS A 201 18.24 9.26 15.39
CA LYS A 201 19.12 9.87 16.39
C LYS A 201 20.45 10.32 15.80
N ASP A 202 21.08 9.50 14.96
CA ASP A 202 22.35 9.79 14.29
C ASP A 202 22.24 11.00 13.34
N LEU A 203 21.04 11.22 12.78
CA LEU A 203 20.73 12.38 11.93
C LEU A 203 20.33 13.64 12.72
N GLU A 204 20.41 13.61 14.05
CA GLU A 204 19.99 14.68 14.96
C GLU A 204 18.48 14.97 14.96
N TRP A 205 17.67 13.98 14.56
CA TRP A 205 16.22 14.10 14.64
C TRP A 205 15.75 13.82 16.08
N PRO A 206 14.69 14.50 16.57
CA PRO A 206 14.21 14.31 17.94
C PRO A 206 13.94 12.85 18.27
N GLU A 207 14.31 12.45 19.49
CA GLU A 207 14.08 11.10 19.99
C GLU A 207 12.58 10.83 20.09
N ILE A 208 12.17 9.65 19.60
CA ILE A 208 10.76 9.27 19.54
C ILE A 208 10.43 8.48 20.79
N SER A 209 9.84 9.18 21.76
CA SER A 209 9.31 8.62 22.98
C SER A 209 7.80 8.35 22.81
N ILE A 210 7.44 7.14 22.36
CA ILE A 210 6.03 6.69 22.27
C ILE A 210 5.54 6.33 23.69
N HIS A 211 5.44 7.31 24.60
CA HIS A 211 5.03 7.04 26.00
C HIS A 211 3.57 7.44 26.29
N SER A 212 2.88 8.09 25.36
CA SER A 212 1.43 8.32 25.48
C SER A 212 0.78 8.51 24.10
N ILE A 213 0.02 7.51 23.68
CA ILE A 213 -0.92 7.64 22.56
C ILE A 213 -2.27 7.98 23.20
N LYS A 214 -2.77 9.21 23.00
CA LYS A 214 -4.13 9.56 23.46
C LYS A 214 -5.13 9.35 22.33
N PHE A 215 -6.18 8.60 22.63
CA PHE A 215 -7.24 8.30 21.67
C PHE A 215 -8.35 9.33 21.83
N ASN A 216 -8.69 10.06 20.76
CA ASN A 216 -9.87 10.91 20.72
C ASN A 216 -10.77 10.50 19.55
N VAL A 217 -11.76 9.66 19.85
CA VAL A 217 -12.74 9.23 18.86
C VAL A 217 -13.80 10.32 18.71
N ASN A 218 -13.65 11.17 17.70
CA ASN A 218 -14.68 12.16 17.36
C ASN A 218 -15.74 11.50 16.46
N GLN A 219 -16.99 11.44 16.92
CA GLN A 219 -18.05 10.64 16.30
C GLN A 219 -18.53 11.15 14.92
N GLN A 220 -18.19 12.38 14.52
CA GLN A 220 -18.65 12.98 13.26
C GLN A 220 -17.74 12.75 12.03
N TYR A 221 -16.46 12.41 12.20
CA TYR A 221 -15.48 12.41 11.08
C TYR A 221 -14.62 11.15 10.95
N GLY A 222 -14.99 10.09 11.66
CA GLY A 222 -14.05 9.00 11.87
C GLY A 222 -13.03 9.36 12.94
N GLY A 223 -12.77 8.45 13.87
CA GLY A 223 -11.86 8.71 14.99
C GLY A 223 -10.50 9.26 14.53
N SER A 224 -9.98 10.23 15.28
CA SER A 224 -8.63 10.78 15.10
C SER A 224 -7.72 10.24 16.19
N ILE A 225 -6.50 9.82 15.84
CA ILE A 225 -5.48 9.52 16.84
C ILE A 225 -4.73 10.83 17.15
N THR A 226 -4.69 11.24 18.41
CA THR A 226 -4.02 12.48 18.82
C THR A 226 -2.81 12.13 19.68
N PHE A 227 -1.61 12.41 19.22
CA PHE A 227 -0.42 12.32 20.07
C PHE A 227 -0.22 13.68 20.72
N ASP A 228 -0.06 13.72 22.05
CA ASP A 228 -0.01 14.97 22.82
C ASP A 228 1.11 15.94 22.40
N ASP A 229 2.05 15.53 21.55
CA ASP A 229 3.03 16.42 20.93
C ASP A 229 3.14 16.31 19.39
N ILE A 230 2.33 15.48 18.73
CA ILE A 230 2.34 15.32 17.26
C ILE A 230 0.92 15.01 16.80
N HIS A 231 0.22 15.98 16.24
CA HIS A 231 -1.09 15.72 15.63
C HIS A 231 -0.89 14.95 14.31
N CYS A 232 -1.35 13.70 14.25
CA CYS A 232 -1.38 12.89 13.04
C CYS A 232 -2.72 12.17 12.97
N SER A 233 -3.63 12.60 12.09
CA SER A 233 -4.79 11.78 11.81
C SER A 233 -4.38 10.50 11.10
N ALA A 234 -4.82 9.38 11.66
CA ALA A 234 -5.16 8.22 10.85
C ALA A 234 -6.67 8.33 10.60
N ARG A 235 -7.11 8.17 9.35
CA ARG A 235 -8.54 8.01 9.05
C ARG A 235 -9.03 6.72 9.72
N VAL A 236 -9.61 6.81 10.91
CA VAL A 236 -10.36 5.71 11.51
C VAL A 236 -11.78 5.85 10.99
N ASP A 237 -12.19 5.08 10.00
CA ASP A 237 -13.57 5.20 9.49
C ASP A 237 -14.57 4.85 10.60
N THR A 238 -15.31 5.85 11.07
CA THR A 238 -16.61 5.74 11.76
C THR A 238 -17.40 6.98 11.35
N THR A 239 -18.39 6.91 10.47
CA THR A 239 -19.66 6.18 10.60
C THR A 239 -20.16 5.69 9.23
N VAL A 240 -21.18 4.83 9.23
CA VAL A 240 -22.11 4.72 8.08
C VAL A 240 -23.50 4.90 8.67
N ASP A 241 -24.19 5.94 8.23
CA ASP A 241 -25.64 6.03 8.39
C ASP A 241 -26.27 4.90 7.58
N ASN A 242 -27.14 4.12 8.23
CA ASN A 242 -27.85 2.95 7.68
C ASN A 242 -26.99 1.79 7.18
N ILE A 243 -26.09 1.32 8.05
CA ILE A 243 -25.37 0.04 7.94
C ILE A 243 -26.30 -1.10 7.46
N GLU A 244 -27.51 -1.21 8.01
CA GLU A 244 -28.50 -2.25 7.67
C GLU A 244 -28.77 -2.38 6.16
N GLN A 245 -28.83 -1.26 5.43
CA GLN A 245 -29.13 -1.29 3.98
C GLN A 245 -27.97 -1.85 3.15
N GLU A 246 -26.74 -1.53 3.51
CA GLU A 246 -25.55 -2.02 2.80
C GLU A 246 -25.31 -3.51 3.08
N TRP A 247 -25.69 -4.00 4.27
CA TRP A 247 -25.65 -5.43 4.60
C TRP A 247 -26.71 -6.22 3.86
N VAL A 248 -27.96 -5.75 3.83
CA VAL A 248 -29.03 -6.41 3.05
C VAL A 248 -28.59 -6.54 1.60
N ARG A 249 -28.02 -5.48 1.02
CA ARG A 249 -27.46 -5.51 -0.33
C ARG A 249 -26.32 -6.52 -0.47
N THR A 250 -25.37 -6.53 0.45
CA THR A 250 -24.19 -7.41 0.37
C THR A 250 -24.55 -8.89 0.55
N PHE A 251 -25.44 -9.22 1.49
CA PHE A 251 -25.93 -10.59 1.69
C PHE A 251 -26.82 -11.06 0.54
N GLN A 252 -27.66 -10.18 -0.02
CA GLN A 252 -28.41 -10.46 -1.25
C GLN A 252 -27.49 -10.76 -2.43
N LEU A 253 -26.43 -9.95 -2.62
CA LEU A 253 -25.42 -10.19 -3.66
C LEU A 253 -24.65 -11.50 -3.44
N ALA A 254 -24.49 -11.93 -2.18
CA ALA A 254 -23.85 -13.19 -1.82
C ALA A 254 -24.82 -14.40 -1.83
N GLY A 255 -26.11 -14.21 -2.13
CA GLY A 255 -27.13 -15.25 -2.22
C GLY A 255 -27.61 -15.79 -0.87
N LEU A 256 -27.47 -15.02 0.22
CA LEU A 256 -27.80 -15.42 1.59
C LEU A 256 -29.12 -14.76 2.06
N SER A 257 -30.08 -15.54 2.55
CA SER A 257 -31.32 -15.03 3.16
C SER A 257 -31.19 -15.00 4.69
N ILE A 258 -30.45 -14.03 5.23
CA ILE A 258 -30.23 -13.93 6.67
C ILE A 258 -31.28 -12.98 7.27
N GLU A 259 -32.08 -13.46 8.22
CA GLU A 259 -32.83 -12.59 9.13
C GLU A 259 -31.85 -11.82 10.00
N PHE A 260 -31.93 -10.48 9.97
CA PHE A 260 -31.07 -9.62 10.78
C PHE A 260 -31.29 -9.90 12.27
N LYS A 261 -30.27 -10.46 12.95
CA LYS A 261 -30.27 -10.65 14.41
C LYS A 261 -29.40 -9.55 15.08
N PRO A 262 -30.01 -8.53 15.70
CA PRO A 262 -29.27 -7.38 16.26
C PRO A 262 -28.21 -7.75 17.32
N ASN A 263 -28.42 -8.82 18.07
CA ASN A 263 -27.51 -9.25 19.15
C ASN A 263 -26.17 -9.79 18.62
N ILE A 264 -26.18 -10.49 17.49
CA ILE A 264 -24.97 -11.00 16.86
C ILE A 264 -24.20 -9.84 16.25
N TRP A 265 -24.90 -8.87 15.65
CA TRP A 265 -24.30 -7.64 15.15
C TRP A 265 -23.56 -6.87 16.24
N ASN A 266 -24.23 -6.61 17.38
CA ASN A 266 -23.61 -5.92 18.50
C ASN A 266 -22.36 -6.66 19.00
N THR A 267 -22.42 -7.99 19.07
CA THR A 267 -21.27 -8.82 19.47
C THR A 267 -20.12 -8.73 18.46
N VAL A 268 -20.39 -8.86 17.17
CA VAL A 268 -19.35 -8.82 16.12
C VAL A 268 -18.75 -7.43 15.99
N PHE A 269 -19.56 -6.38 16.08
CA PHE A 269 -19.10 -5.01 16.11
C PHE A 269 -18.27 -4.71 17.36
N GLN A 270 -18.71 -5.21 18.52
CA GLN A 270 -17.95 -5.09 19.77
C GLN A 270 -16.61 -5.82 19.65
N ILE A 271 -16.58 -7.06 19.15
CA ILE A 271 -15.34 -7.82 18.91
C ILE A 271 -14.42 -7.08 17.94
N HIS A 272 -14.95 -6.56 16.82
CA HIS A 272 -14.16 -5.76 15.88
C HIS A 272 -13.57 -4.53 16.57
N THR A 273 -14.36 -3.83 17.37
CA THR A 273 -13.96 -2.64 18.12
C THR A 273 -12.90 -2.99 19.18
N ASP A 274 -13.08 -4.08 19.91
CA ASP A 274 -12.16 -4.58 20.93
C ASP A 274 -10.83 -5.02 20.32
N ILE A 275 -10.86 -5.75 19.18
CA ILE A 275 -9.66 -6.09 18.42
C ILE A 275 -8.98 -4.82 17.95
N HIS A 276 -9.73 -3.86 17.40
CA HIS A 276 -9.19 -2.59 16.93
C HIS A 276 -8.54 -1.80 18.08
N HIS A 277 -9.15 -1.77 19.26
CA HIS A 277 -8.55 -1.18 20.44
C HIS A 277 -7.29 -1.93 20.89
N ALA A 278 -7.34 -3.27 20.91
CA ALA A 278 -6.21 -4.11 21.31
C ALA A 278 -4.99 -3.91 20.40
N ILE A 279 -5.19 -3.86 19.08
CA ILE A 279 -4.09 -3.64 18.12
C ILE A 279 -3.57 -2.21 18.12
N LEU A 280 -4.32 -1.28 18.70
CA LEU A 280 -3.91 0.11 18.89
C LEU A 280 -3.27 0.36 20.26
N THR A 281 -3.23 -0.62 21.16
CA THR A 281 -2.55 -0.47 22.45
C THR A 281 -1.05 -0.21 22.28
N ASP A 282 -0.46 0.52 23.22
CA ASP A 282 0.99 0.78 23.23
C ASP A 282 1.81 -0.51 23.25
N GLN A 283 1.40 -1.49 24.08
CA GLN A 283 2.05 -2.79 24.16
C GLN A 283 2.03 -3.51 22.80
N PHE A 284 0.91 -3.45 22.06
CA PHE A 284 0.81 -4.09 20.75
C PHE A 284 1.60 -3.33 19.68
N ILE A 285 1.49 -2.00 19.62
CA ILE A 285 2.21 -1.17 18.64
C ILE A 285 3.71 -1.29 18.84
N SER A 286 4.18 -1.24 20.09
CA SER A 286 5.60 -1.36 20.45
C SER A 286 6.20 -2.72 20.11
N SER A 287 5.39 -3.79 20.10
CA SER A 287 5.85 -5.16 19.81
C SER A 287 5.59 -5.62 18.36
N HIS A 288 4.52 -5.16 17.72
CA HIS A 288 4.06 -5.67 16.42
C HIS A 288 3.98 -4.59 15.33
N GLY A 289 3.93 -3.30 15.69
CA GLY A 289 3.78 -2.18 14.75
C GLY A 289 2.35 -1.71 14.57
N ILE A 290 2.14 -0.71 13.71
CA ILE A 290 0.81 -0.14 13.45
C ILE A 290 0.13 -0.99 12.37
N TYR A 291 -0.96 -1.67 12.73
CA TYR A 291 -1.79 -2.41 11.78
C TYR A 291 -3.03 -1.60 11.42
N ARG A 292 -3.35 -1.58 10.12
CA ARG A 292 -4.64 -1.09 9.66
C ARG A 292 -5.52 -2.30 9.38
N ILE A 293 -6.55 -2.47 10.18
CA ILE A 293 -7.60 -3.44 9.91
C ILE A 293 -8.53 -2.83 8.84
N ASN A 294 -8.49 -3.38 7.63
CA ASN A 294 -9.36 -2.96 6.54
C ASN A 294 -10.72 -3.65 6.69
N ARG A 295 -11.83 -2.88 6.76
CA ARG A 295 -13.22 -3.39 6.85
C ARG A 295 -13.53 -4.58 5.92
N ALA A 296 -12.85 -4.71 4.78
CA ALA A 296 -12.92 -5.90 3.91
C ALA A 296 -12.84 -7.24 4.68
N TRP A 297 -11.99 -7.34 5.70
CA TRP A 297 -11.86 -8.57 6.50
C TRP A 297 -13.16 -8.93 7.23
N LEU A 298 -13.86 -7.92 7.75
CA LEU A 298 -15.10 -8.09 8.51
C LEU A 298 -16.22 -8.55 7.58
N TRP A 299 -16.26 -7.99 6.37
CA TRP A 299 -17.19 -8.37 5.31
C TRP A 299 -16.95 -9.82 4.85
N GLU A 300 -15.70 -10.20 4.59
CA GLU A 300 -15.35 -11.57 4.20
C GLU A 300 -15.68 -12.58 5.31
N TRP A 301 -15.38 -12.24 6.57
CA TRP A 301 -15.69 -13.09 7.70
C TRP A 301 -17.20 -13.25 7.88
N LEU A 302 -17.99 -12.16 7.81
CA LEU A 302 -19.45 -12.22 7.97
C LEU A 302 -20.13 -12.98 6.83
N VAL A 303 -19.66 -12.85 5.58
CA VAL A 303 -20.14 -13.68 4.46
C VAL A 303 -19.81 -15.16 4.68
N SER A 304 -18.61 -15.46 5.18
CA SER A 304 -18.20 -16.83 5.49
C SER A 304 -19.04 -17.43 6.63
N ALA A 305 -19.25 -16.68 7.72
CA ALA A 305 -20.07 -17.07 8.86
C ALA A 305 -21.56 -17.23 8.49
N GLY A 306 -22.07 -16.39 7.59
CA GLY A 306 -23.42 -16.51 7.04
C GLY A 306 -23.58 -17.77 6.18
N ARG A 307 -22.58 -18.12 5.37
CA ARG A 307 -22.58 -19.36 4.57
C ARG A 307 -22.52 -20.63 5.42
N SER A 308 -21.94 -20.55 6.62
CA SER A 308 -21.83 -21.70 7.53
C SER A 308 -22.97 -21.82 8.54
N SER A 309 -24.04 -21.02 8.41
CA SER A 309 -25.15 -20.93 9.38
C SER A 309 -24.70 -20.60 10.82
N LEU A 310 -23.47 -20.12 11.00
CA LEU A 310 -22.92 -19.76 12.33
C LEU A 310 -23.66 -18.56 12.94
N LEU A 311 -24.27 -17.72 12.09
CA LEU A 311 -25.09 -16.58 12.49
C LEU A 311 -26.53 -16.98 12.84
N GLU A 312 -26.93 -18.23 12.61
CA GLU A 312 -28.27 -18.75 12.94
C GLU A 312 -28.32 -19.40 14.33
N GLN A 313 -27.17 -19.86 14.84
CA GLN A 313 -26.98 -20.40 16.20
C GLN A 313 -26.80 -19.30 17.25
#